data_AF-A0A3S1EPU0-F1
#
_entry.id   AF-A0A3S1EPU0-F1
#
_cell.length_a   1.000
_cell.length_b   1.000
_cell.length_c   1.000
_cell.angle_alpha   90.00
_cell.angle_beta   90.00
_cell.angle_gamma   90.00
#
_symmetry.space_group_name_H-M   'P 1'
#
loop_
_entity.id
_entity.type
_entity.pdbx_description
1 polymer ?
#
loop_
_entity_poly.entity_id
_entity_poly.type
_entity_poly.pdbx_seq_one_letter_code
_entity_poly.pdbx_strand_id
1 'polypeptide(L)' 'HDVPNLYIMDASTFPTSGATNPTATIMAVALRNTRRMIAERRNQKVA' A
#
# COMPACT_ATOMS: atom_id res chain seq x y z
N HIS A 1 -1.03 -10.93 2.64
CA HIS A 1 -0.59 -12.33 2.49
C HIS A 1 -1.22 -13.12 3.63
N ASP A 2 -1.68 -14.34 3.35
CA ASP A 2 -2.48 -15.24 4.21
C ASP A 2 -3.86 -14.72 4.67
N VAL A 3 -3.96 -13.43 5.01
CA VAL A 3 -5.21 -12.77 5.39
C VAL A 3 -5.81 -12.08 4.15
N PRO A 4 -7.02 -12.46 3.70
CA PRO A 4 -7.71 -11.77 2.62
C PRO A 4 -8.13 -10.36 3.08
N ASN A 5 -8.13 -9.39 2.15
CA ASN A 5 -8.57 -8.01 2.41
C ASN A 5 -7.77 -7.25 3.49
N LEU A 6 -6.55 -7.68 3.82
CA LEU A 6 -5.64 -6.97 4.71
C LEU A 6 -4.49 -6.35 3.91
N TYR A 7 -4.27 -5.06 4.09
CA TYR A 7 -3.25 -4.28 3.38
C TYR A 7 -2.35 -3.55 4.36
N ILE A 8 -1.04 -3.52 4.05
CA ILE A 8 -0.03 -2.74 4.76
C ILE A 8 0.53 -1.72 3.75
N MET A 9 0.56 -0.44 4.13
CA MET A 9 0.99 0.67 3.28
C MET A 9 1.86 1.65 4.06
N ASP A 10 3.03 1.18 4.50
CA ASP A 10 3.99 1.95 5.27
C ASP A 10 5.43 1.68 4.78
N ALA A 11 6.42 2.13 5.56
CA ALA A 11 7.83 1.93 5.24
C ALA A 11 8.27 0.45 5.23
N SER A 12 7.56 -0.44 5.95
CA SER A 12 7.91 -1.87 6.03
C SER A 12 7.75 -2.59 4.69
N THR A 13 7.01 -2.00 3.76
CA THR A 13 6.79 -2.54 2.41
C THR A 13 8.00 -2.40 1.49
N PHE A 14 9.01 -1.60 1.86
CA PHE A 14 10.26 -1.48 1.11
C PHE A 14 11.29 -2.48 1.63
N PRO A 15 11.95 -3.27 0.75
CA PRO A 15 12.95 -4.26 1.17
C PRO A 15 14.27 -3.63 1.67
N THR A 16 14.49 -2.34 1.40
CA THR A 16 15.69 -1.59 1.76
C THR A 16 15.34 -0.14 2.13
N SER A 17 16.20 0.50 2.91
CA SER A 17 16.11 1.95 3.15
C SER A 17 16.48 2.76 1.90
N GLY A 18 15.94 3.99 1.83
CA GLY A 18 16.35 4.99 0.84
C GLY A 18 17.58 5.80 1.29
N ALA A 19 18.15 6.60 0.39
CA ALA A 19 19.31 7.45 0.68
C ALA A 19 19.00 8.67 1.57
N THR A 20 17.75 9.14 1.56
CA THR A 20 17.28 10.31 2.31
C THR A 20 15.97 10.01 3.03
N ASN A 21 15.40 11.00 3.73
CA ASN A 21 14.15 10.85 4.48
C ASN A 21 13.02 10.24 3.60
N PRO A 22 12.49 9.05 3.93
CA PRO A 22 11.57 8.32 3.06
C PRO A 22 10.12 8.82 3.13
N THR A 23 9.82 9.80 3.97
CA THR A 23 8.45 10.25 4.29
C THR A 23 7.61 10.57 3.05
N ALA A 24 8.16 11.31 2.08
CA ALA A 24 7.44 11.64 0.85
C ALA A 24 7.18 10.41 -0.04
N THR A 25 8.15 9.49 -0.12
CA THR A 25 8.01 8.24 -0.87
C THR A 25 6.95 7.33 -0.25
N ILE A 26 6.92 7.22 1.07
CA ILE A 26 5.90 6.45 1.81
C ILE A 26 4.51 7.01 1.50
N MET A 27 4.32 8.34 1.62
CA MET A 27 3.05 8.98 1.31
C MET A 27 2.61 8.79 -0.15
N ALA A 28 3.55 8.91 -1.09
CA ALA A 28 3.26 8.73 -2.51
C ALA A 28 2.79 7.30 -2.82
N VAL A 29 3.44 6.29 -2.24
CA VAL A 29 3.07 4.87 -2.41
C VAL A 29 1.73 4.57 -1.74
N ALA A 30 1.50 5.05 -0.51
CA ALA A 30 0.23 4.89 0.18
C ALA A 30 -0.94 5.48 -0.63
N LEU A 31 -0.77 6.68 -1.18
CA LEU A 31 -1.77 7.32 -2.04
C LEU A 31 -2.02 6.54 -3.33
N ARG A 32 -0.96 6.07 -4.00
CA ARG A 32 -1.06 5.24 -5.21
C ARG A 32 -1.84 3.94 -4.94
N ASN A 33 -1.52 3.25 -3.86
CA ASN A 33 -2.17 2.00 -3.49
C ASN A 33 -3.64 2.22 -3.10
N THR A 34 -3.92 3.28 -2.34
CA THR A 34 -5.30 3.66 -1.97
C THR A 34 -6.14 3.98 -3.20
N ARG A 35 -5.60 4.68 -4.20
CA ARG A 35 -6.31 4.93 -5.46
C ARG A 35 -6.67 3.62 -6.17
N ARG A 36 -5.74 2.66 -6.20
CA ARG A 36 -6.01 1.34 -6.79
C ARG A 36 -7.11 0.59 -6.03
N MET A 37 -7.06 0.62 -4.70
CA MET A 37 -8.08 0.01 -3.84
C MET A 37 -9.47 0.62 -4.09
N ILE A 38 -9.57 1.95 -4.18
CA ILE A 38 -10.83 2.65 -4.46
C ILE A 38 -11.36 2.32 -5.86
N ALA A 39 -10.49 2.17 -6.85
CA ALA A 39 -10.87 1.82 -8.22
C ALA A 39 -11.40 0.38 -8.32
N GLU A 40 -10.78 -0.56 -7.63
CA GLU A 40 -11.14 -1.99 -7.65
C GLU A 40 -12.19 -2.39 -6.61
N ARG A 41 -12.69 -1.43 -5.80
CA ARG A 41 -13.57 -1.71 -4.65
C ARG A 41 -14.80 -2.57 -4.97
N ARG A 42 -15.33 -2.51 -6.21
CA ARG A 42 -16.49 -3.32 -6.64
C ARG A 42 -16.13 -4.77 -6.99
N ASN A 43 -14.88 -5.02 -7.34
CA ASN A 43 -14.35 -6.34 -7.69
C ASN A 43 -13.75 -7.05 -6.47
N GLN A 44 -13.76 -6.40 -5.30
CA GLN A 44 -13.29 -6.98 -4.05
C GLN A 44 -14.15 -8.20 -3.71
N LYS A 45 -13.54 -9.39 -3.70
CA LYS A 45 -14.22 -10.61 -3.26
C LYS A 45 -14.49 -10.49 -1.76
N VAL A 46 -15.75 -10.59 -1.37
CA VAL A 46 -16.16 -10.71 0.03
C VAL A 46 -16.15 -12.20 0.37
N ALA A 47 -15.54 -12.56 1.51
CA ALA A 47 -15.49 -13.95 1.99
C ALA A 47 -16.87 -14.42 2.48
#